data_AF-A0A543PJ74-F1
#
_entry.id   AF-A0A543PJ74-F1
#
_cell.length_a   1.000
_cell.length_b   1.000
_cell.length_c   1.000
_cell.angle_alpha   90.00
_cell.angle_beta   90.00
_cell.angle_gamma   90.00
#
_symmetry.space_group_name_H-M   'P 1'
#
loop_
_entity.id
_entity.type
_entity.pdbx_description
1 polymer ?
#
loop_
_entity_poly.entity_id
_entity_poly.type
_entity_poly.pdbx_seq_one_letter_code
_entity_poly.pdbx_strand_id
1 'polypeptide(L)' 'MSERVTWETCPHCRQAAAVGWVGDDKVEFHCPAGCRIPESGMACAFPVATQAPRRKMFDDESRHSVR' A
#
# COMPACT_ATOMS: atom_id res chain seq x y z
N MET A 1 18.58 0.59 0.92
CA MET A 1 17.34 -0.04 0.42
C MET A 1 16.43 -0.22 1.61
N SER A 2 15.18 0.26 1.53
CA SER A 2 14.23 0.11 2.63
C SER A 2 13.36 -1.11 2.39
N GLU A 3 13.44 -2.09 3.28
CA GLU A 3 12.60 -3.28 3.26
C GLU A 3 11.34 -3.01 4.06
N ARG A 4 10.18 -3.36 3.52
CA ARG A 4 8.89 -3.22 4.22
C ARG A 4 7.97 -4.38 3.87
N VAL A 5 7.07 -4.71 4.78
CA VAL A 5 6.00 -5.68 4.56
C VAL A 5 4.66 -4.98 4.73
N THR A 6 3.75 -5.17 3.78
CA THR A 6 2.36 -4.70 3.88
C THR A 6 1.39 -5.85 3.87
N TRP A 7 0.18 -5.59 4.37
CA TRP A 7 -0.93 -6.54 4.34
C TRP A 7 -1.93 -6.11 3.28
N GLU A 8 -1.98 -6.86 2.19
CA GLU A 8 -2.86 -6.61 1.05
C GLU A 8 -3.95 -7.68 0.97
N THR A 9 -4.98 -7.42 0.18
CA THR A 9 -6.03 -8.42 -0.06
C THR A 9 -5.63 -9.36 -1.19
N CYS A 10 -5.60 -10.67 -0.94
CA CYS A 10 -5.30 -11.66 -1.97
C CYS A 10 -6.38 -11.64 -3.06
N PRO A 11 -6.04 -11.47 -4.36
CA PRO A 11 -7.01 -11.45 -5.45
C PRO A 11 -7.72 -12.80 -5.68
N HIS A 12 -7.16 -13.92 -5.20
CA HIS A 12 -7.73 -15.26 -5.39
C HIS A 12 -8.71 -15.66 -4.29
N CYS A 13 -8.31 -15.57 -3.02
CA CYS A 13 -9.12 -16.01 -1.88
C CYS A 13 -9.73 -14.85 -1.06
N ARG A 14 -9.38 -13.60 -1.39
CA ARG A 14 -9.81 -12.38 -0.69
C ARG A 14 -9.44 -12.34 0.80
N GLN A 15 -8.51 -13.18 1.24
CA GLN A 15 -7.93 -13.12 2.58
C GLN A 15 -6.76 -12.13 2.63
N ALA A 16 -6.40 -11.69 3.83
CA ALA A 16 -5.20 -10.89 4.04
C ALA A 16 -3.95 -11.70 3.67
N ALA A 17 -3.08 -11.12 2.85
CA ALA A 17 -1.82 -11.71 2.41
C ALA A 17 -0.69 -10.72 2.65
N ALA A 18 0.47 -11.24 3.04
CA ALA A 18 1.67 -10.44 3.25
C ALA A 18 2.37 -10.20 1.91
N VAL A 19 2.78 -8.96 1.67
CA VAL A 19 3.55 -8.55 0.49
C VAL A 19 4.85 -7.91 0.97
N GLY A 20 5.98 -8.47 0.54
CA GLY A 20 7.31 -7.97 0.82
C GLY A 20 7.80 -7.00 -0.27
N TRP A 21 8.37 -5.89 0.16
CA TRP A 21 8.84 -4.81 -0.71
C TRP A 21 10.31 -4.48 -0.43
N VAL A 22 11.07 -4.20 -1.48
CA VAL A 22 12.40 -3.61 -1.42
C VAL A 22 12.37 -2.32 -2.22
N GLY A 23 12.42 -1.16 -1.55
CA GLY A 23 12.06 0.08 -2.21
C GLY A 23 10.60 0.03 -2.66
N ASP A 24 10.33 0.23 -3.95
CA ASP A 24 8.97 0.19 -4.50
C ASP A 24 8.67 -1.11 -5.28
N ASP A 25 9.64 -2.01 -5.32
CA ASP A 25 9.54 -3.31 -5.97
C ASP A 25 9.01 -4.37 -5.02
N LYS A 26 8.07 -5.19 -5.53
CA LYS A 26 7.50 -6.35 -4.82
C LYS A 26 8.39 -7.54 -5.06
N VAL A 27 8.97 -8.07 -3.99
CA VAL A 27 9.93 -9.19 -4.06
C VAL A 27 9.34 -10.48 -3.50
N GLU A 28 8.30 -10.40 -2.67
CA GLU A 28 7.74 -11.58 -2.03
C GLU A 28 6.22 -11.45 -1.82
N PHE A 29 5.51 -12.57 -1.93
CA PHE A 29 4.08 -12.68 -1.64
C PHE A 29 3.81 -13.95 -0.85
N HIS A 30 3.09 -13.82 0.26
CA HIS A 30 2.66 -14.93 1.08
C HIS A 30 1.17 -14.86 1.41
N CYS A 31 0.41 -15.85 0.93
CA CYS A 31 -1.00 -16.01 1.27
C CYS A 31 -1.18 -17.17 2.27
N PRO A 32 -1.79 -16.96 3.44
CA PRO A 32 -2.05 -18.02 4.42
C PRO A 32 -2.93 -19.16 3.89
N ALA A 33 -3.79 -18.87 2.90
CA ALA A 33 -4.63 -19.86 2.23
C ALA A 33 -3.86 -20.69 1.17
N GLY A 34 -2.57 -20.41 0.95
CA GLY A 34 -1.73 -21.13 -0.01
C GLY A 34 -1.87 -20.68 -1.46
N CYS A 35 -2.58 -19.58 -1.74
CA CYS A 35 -2.63 -19.01 -3.09
C CYS A 35 -1.23 -18.59 -3.54
N ARG A 36 -0.91 -18.82 -4.82
CA ARG A 36 0.34 -18.37 -5.44
C ARG A 36 0.03 -17.38 -6.55
N ILE A 37 0.85 -16.35 -6.63
CA ILE A 37 0.82 -15.35 -7.70
C ILE A 37 2.23 -15.34 -8.31
N PRO A 38 2.38 -15.45 -9.64
CA PRO A 38 3.68 -15.33 -10.28
C PRO A 38 4.24 -13.92 -10.06
N GLU A 39 5.57 -13.77 -10.02
CA GLU A 39 6.21 -12.47 -9.78
C GLU A 39 5.77 -11.40 -10.77
N SER A 40 5.61 -11.79 -12.04
CA SER A 40 5.06 -10.92 -13.09
C SER A 40 3.63 -10.43 -12.83
N GLY A 41 2.83 -11.19 -12.08
CA GLY A 41 1.46 -10.84 -11.72
C GLY A 41 1.34 -9.93 -10.49
N MET A 42 2.39 -9.85 -9.66
CA MET A 42 2.37 -9.02 -8.44
C MET A 42 2.28 -7.53 -8.75
N ALA A 43 2.87 -7.08 -9.87
CA ALA A 43 2.79 -5.70 -10.31
C ALA A 43 1.35 -5.25 -10.57
N CYS A 44 0.55 -6.10 -11.22
CA CYS A 44 -0.86 -5.84 -11.53
C CYS A 44 -1.79 -6.05 -10.33
N ALA A 45 -1.50 -7.06 -9.50
CA ALA A 45 -2.36 -7.43 -8.36
C ALA A 45 -2.29 -6.44 -7.19
N PHE A 46 -1.12 -5.84 -6.96
CA PHE A 46 -0.86 -4.97 -5.83
C PHE A 46 -0.30 -3.64 -6.33
N PRO A 47 -1.12 -2.67 -6.75
CA PRO A 47 -0.61 -1.36 -7.13
C PRO A 47 0.17 -0.78 -5.95
N VAL A 48 1.29 -0.10 -6.22
CA VAL A 48 1.98 0.63 -5.16
C VAL A 48 0.93 1.56 -4.55
N ALA A 49 0.69 1.41 -3.25
CA ALA A 49 -0.06 2.42 -2.54
C ALA A 49 0.81 3.67 -2.59
N THR A 50 0.63 4.52 -3.60
CA THR A 50 1.12 5.89 -3.56
C THR A 50 0.59 6.39 -2.24
N GLN A 51 1.48 6.60 -1.28
CA GLN A 51 1.12 7.06 0.06
C GLN A 51 0.26 8.28 -0.15
N ALA A 52 -1.07 8.13 -0.07
CA ALA A 52 -1.97 9.24 -0.24
C ALA A 52 -1.55 10.19 0.87
N PRO A 53 -1.09 11.41 0.56
CA PRO A 53 -0.62 12.31 1.60
C PRO A 53 -1.75 12.39 2.61
N ARG A 54 -1.44 12.04 3.86
CA ARG A 54 -2.37 12.17 4.98
C ARG A 54 -2.88 13.59 4.90
N ARG A 55 -4.13 13.73 4.44
CA ARG A 55 -4.76 15.03 4.19
C ARG A 55 -4.72 15.74 5.52
N LYS A 56 -3.82 16.71 5.69
CA LYS A 56 -3.87 17.63 6.82
C LYS A 56 -5.10 18.51 6.59
N MET A 57 -6.25 17.98 6.98
CA MET A 57 -7.40 18.80 7.36
C MET A 57 -6.95 19.56 8.60
N PHE A 58 -6.45 20.78 8.43
CA PHE A 58 -6.51 21.93 9.33
C PHE A 58 -5.44 22.94 8.92
N ASP A 59 -5.81 23.84 8.01
CA ASP A 59 -5.26 25.20 8.00
C ASP A 59 -6.49 26.12 7.91
N ASP A 60 -7.00 26.51 9.07
CA ASP A 60 -7.98 27.59 9.22
C ASP A 60 -7.49 28.50 10.35
N GLU A 61 -6.30 29.08 10.17
CA GLU A 61 -5.92 30.31 10.86
C GLU A 61 -5.99 31.45 9.84
N SER A 62 -7.21 31.83 9.46
CA SER A 62 -7.48 33.05 8.71
C SER A 62 -8.62 33.81 9.35
N ARG A 63 -8.33 34.36 10.54
CA ARG A 63 -9.09 35.49 11.09
C ARG A 63 -8.16 36.66 11.37
N HIS A 64 -7.65 37.24 10.29
CA HIS A 64 -7.23 38.63 10.30
C HIS A 64 -8.00 39.43 9.24
N SER A 65 -8.61 40.51 9.75
CA SER A 65 -9.05 41.71 9.06
C SER A 65 -10.40 41.65 8.33
N VAL A 66 -11.41 42.37 8.84
CA VAL A 66 -11.88 43.65 8.25
C VAL A 66 -12.63 44.47 9.33
N ARG A 67 -12.09 45.67 9.61
CA ARG A 67 -12.69 46.87 10.25
C ARG A 67 -13.06 46.85 11.73
#